data_AF-A0ABD1YUB4-F1
#
_entry.id   AF-A0ABD1YUB4-F1
#
_cell.length_a   1.000
_cell.length_b   1.000
_cell.length_c   1.000
_cell.angle_alpha   90.00
_cell.angle_beta   90.00
_cell.angle_gamma   90.00
#
_symmetry.space_group_name_H-M   'P 1'
#
loop_
_entity.id
_entity.type
_entity.pdbx_description
1 polymer ?
#
loop_
_entity_poly.entity_id
_entity_poly.type
_entity_poly.pdbx_seq_one_letter_code
_entity_poly.pdbx_strand_id
1 'polypeptide(L)'
;MNCAAYGSGIFYSFLVSSLAEVWSHGFSSERGRYLSSRKIINFAGIGTPLPLTYRKRRSCRIFCACGDNLNTEDEENILGAMSVGIFWDLDNKPPVLVPPFDAAVRLRNLGNELGEVVDMVAYANRNAFTYVPGWVREQRQGRRLLDELEIKGLVKAERPYYCKLCGRVWWTNVALRKHFKLVHEKERKQRLAFLKTLKGKKRARFLTKYAEEEVKYKEVARRVLTPKSGYGLASELRRAGVDVKTVESKPQAADEALKKHIAFWVNNGVDCICMVSDDSDFLGILGTAKRKGVKVVVVGDAHTLQRVADISYSWEDVASGDRYQGINLCDEDTGDDIENEDGDDISDYDNVDECYANLRWVVSS
;
A
#
# COMPACT_ATOMS: atom_id res chain seq x y z
N MET A 1 11.68 72.26 -24.56
CA MET A 1 12.51 73.32 -23.93
C MET A 1 12.97 72.76 -22.59
N ASN A 2 14.05 71.97 -22.59
CA ASN A 2 15.47 72.30 -22.34
C ASN A 2 15.86 71.79 -20.94
N CYS A 3 16.58 70.66 -20.85
CA CYS A 3 18.07 70.53 -20.72
C CYS A 3 18.49 70.66 -19.23
N ALA A 4 19.39 69.89 -18.62
CA ALA A 4 20.57 69.10 -19.02
C ALA A 4 20.79 67.98 -17.93
N ALA A 5 21.27 66.74 -18.17
CA ALA A 5 22.49 66.20 -18.81
C ALA A 5 23.76 66.20 -17.90
N TYR A 6 24.50 65.06 -17.98
CA TYR A 6 25.88 64.67 -17.56
C TYR A 6 25.83 63.35 -16.75
N GLY A 7 26.19 62.16 -17.26
CA GLY A 7 27.47 61.72 -17.87
C GLY A 7 28.35 61.14 -16.74
N SER A 8 28.96 59.95 -16.72
CA SER A 8 29.57 59.00 -17.67
C SER A 8 29.96 57.76 -16.83
N GLY A 9 29.83 56.49 -17.26
CA GLY A 9 30.69 55.78 -18.22
C GLY A 9 31.89 55.11 -17.52
N ILE A 10 32.02 53.77 -17.61
CA ILE A 10 33.25 53.00 -17.89
C ILE A 10 32.89 51.50 -18.08
N PHE A 11 33.27 50.99 -19.24
CA PHE A 11 33.31 49.60 -19.68
C PHE A 11 34.52 48.88 -19.07
N TYR A 12 34.42 47.56 -18.82
CA TYR A 12 35.54 46.64 -19.08
C TYR A 12 35.02 45.25 -19.46
N SER A 13 35.33 44.85 -20.68
CA SER A 13 35.34 43.48 -21.21
C SER A 13 36.78 42.97 -21.20
N PHE A 14 37.01 41.67 -20.95
CA PHE A 14 37.71 40.73 -21.86
C PHE A 14 38.28 39.44 -21.20
N LEU A 15 38.08 38.32 -21.94
CA LEU A 15 38.86 37.06 -22.14
C LEU A 15 39.25 36.20 -20.91
N VAL A 16 38.89 34.90 -20.77
CA VAL A 16 39.05 33.66 -21.59
C VAL A 16 40.45 33.03 -21.52
N SER A 17 40.45 31.71 -21.25
CA SER A 17 41.48 30.64 -21.43
C SER A 17 42.11 30.15 -20.12
N SER A 18 42.54 28.90 -19.93
CA SER A 18 42.28 27.54 -20.48
C SER A 18 43.28 26.58 -19.79
N LEU A 19 43.00 25.26 -19.79
CA LEU A 19 43.91 24.09 -19.63
C LEU A 19 44.45 23.78 -18.20
N ALA A 20 44.18 22.58 -17.63
CA ALA A 20 44.84 21.27 -17.81
C ALA A 20 46.25 21.24 -17.17
N GLU A 21 46.74 20.24 -16.44
CA GLU A 21 46.64 18.78 -16.54
C GLU A 21 47.51 18.13 -15.40
N VAL A 22 47.49 16.78 -15.33
CA VAL A 22 48.48 15.83 -14.72
C VAL A 22 48.35 15.53 -13.19
N TRP A 23 47.94 14.34 -12.69
CA TRP A 23 48.36 12.91 -12.80
C TRP A 23 49.63 12.48 -12.05
N SER A 24 49.43 11.56 -11.10
CA SER A 24 50.20 10.33 -10.85
C SER A 24 51.25 10.21 -9.74
N HIS A 25 51.25 8.98 -9.20
CA HIS A 25 52.19 8.24 -8.35
C HIS A 25 52.00 8.35 -6.82
N GLY A 26 51.92 7.24 -6.06
CA GLY A 26 52.16 5.86 -6.43
C GLY A 26 51.83 4.83 -5.34
N PHE A 27 51.64 3.61 -5.85
CA PHE A 27 51.72 2.27 -5.26
C PHE A 27 52.71 2.05 -4.10
N SER A 28 52.33 1.21 -3.13
CA SER A 28 53.05 -0.02 -2.69
C SER A 28 52.24 -0.70 -1.56
N SER A 29 51.62 -1.87 -1.72
CA SER A 29 52.16 -3.25 -1.66
C SER A 29 52.70 -3.69 -0.28
N GLU A 30 51.99 -4.62 0.40
CA GLU A 30 52.51 -5.83 1.08
C GLU A 30 51.35 -6.63 1.73
N ARG A 31 51.03 -7.87 1.29
CA ARG A 31 51.34 -9.20 1.90
C ARG A 31 51.25 -9.21 3.44
N GLY A 32 50.60 -10.13 4.16
CA GLY A 32 49.98 -11.42 3.91
C GLY A 32 50.00 -12.25 5.23
N ARG A 33 49.20 -13.33 5.27
CA ARG A 33 49.22 -14.50 6.19
C ARG A 33 48.53 -14.44 7.58
N TYR A 34 47.45 -15.23 7.66
CA TYR A 34 47.17 -16.32 8.62
C TYR A 34 47.92 -16.34 9.95
N LEU A 35 47.16 -16.40 11.06
CA LEU A 35 47.38 -17.38 12.14
C LEU A 35 46.08 -17.65 12.93
N SER A 36 45.99 -18.89 13.36
CA SER A 36 44.86 -19.58 13.96
C SER A 36 44.88 -19.49 15.49
N SER A 37 43.71 -19.75 16.09
CA SER A 37 43.48 -20.38 17.39
C SER A 37 43.16 -19.53 18.64
N ARG A 38 41.91 -19.76 19.09
CA ARG A 38 41.48 -20.16 20.45
C ARG A 38 41.82 -19.22 21.61
N LYS A 39 40.77 -18.61 22.17
CA LYS A 39 40.57 -18.59 23.63
C LYS A 39 39.09 -18.76 23.97
N ILE A 40 38.83 -19.90 24.60
CA ILE A 40 37.62 -20.30 25.29
C ILE A 40 37.58 -19.51 26.60
N ILE A 41 36.49 -18.82 26.88
CA ILE A 41 36.13 -18.40 28.25
C ILE A 41 34.67 -18.76 28.45
N ASN A 42 34.46 -19.73 29.34
CA ASN A 42 33.17 -20.20 29.82
C ASN A 42 32.46 -19.10 30.61
N PHE A 43 31.18 -18.89 30.33
CA PHE A 43 30.22 -18.40 31.33
C PHE A 43 28.98 -19.29 31.26
N ALA A 44 28.80 -20.06 32.33
CA ALA A 44 27.61 -20.86 32.58
C ALA A 44 26.48 -19.97 33.09
N GLY A 45 25.24 -20.28 32.70
CA GLY A 45 24.07 -19.94 33.50
C GLY A 45 22.91 -19.31 32.75
N ILE A 46 21.82 -20.10 32.69
CA ILE A 46 20.40 -19.72 32.68
C ILE A 46 19.73 -19.60 31.31
N GLY A 47 18.89 -20.60 31.02
CA GLY A 47 17.63 -20.41 30.30
C GLY A 47 17.56 -20.98 28.88
N THR A 48 17.53 -22.29 28.72
CA THR A 48 17.02 -22.93 27.49
C THR A 48 15.50 -22.72 27.39
N PRO A 49 14.95 -22.20 26.29
CA PRO A 49 13.52 -22.31 26.04
C PRO A 49 13.20 -23.74 25.61
N LEU A 50 12.25 -24.34 26.29
CA LEU A 50 11.63 -25.63 25.96
C LEU A 50 11.05 -25.61 24.53
N PRO A 51 11.07 -26.74 23.81
CA PRO A 51 10.44 -26.83 22.50
C PRO A 51 8.93 -26.70 22.64
N LEU A 52 8.35 -25.79 21.85
CA LEU A 52 6.90 -25.66 21.69
C LEU A 52 6.33 -27.01 21.29
N THR A 53 5.38 -27.47 22.10
CA THR A 53 4.72 -28.75 22.01
C THR A 53 4.07 -28.96 20.65
N TYR A 54 4.44 -30.08 20.04
CA TYR A 54 3.76 -30.84 19.00
C TYR A 54 2.23 -30.64 19.00
N ARG A 55 1.73 -29.82 18.06
CA ARG A 55 0.29 -29.67 17.81
C ARG A 55 -0.18 -30.90 17.04
N LYS A 56 -0.86 -31.80 17.76
CA LYS A 56 -1.42 -33.06 17.26
C LYS A 56 -2.32 -32.79 16.05
N ARG A 57 -2.03 -33.44 14.92
CA ARG A 57 -2.87 -33.44 13.71
C ARG A 57 -4.32 -33.75 14.10
N ARG A 58 -5.27 -32.86 13.77
CA ARG A 58 -6.70 -33.19 13.85
C ARG A 58 -7.05 -34.02 12.62
N SER A 59 -7.34 -35.29 12.87
CA SER A 59 -8.00 -36.19 11.93
C SER A 59 -9.36 -35.59 11.58
N CYS A 60 -9.65 -35.43 10.29
CA CYS A 60 -11.04 -35.34 9.82
C CYS A 60 -11.79 -36.55 10.39
N ARG A 61 -12.80 -36.28 11.21
CA ARG A 61 -13.88 -37.24 11.48
C ARG A 61 -15.14 -36.57 11.01
N ILE A 62 -15.59 -37.00 9.84
CA ILE A 62 -17.01 -36.97 9.47
C ILE A 62 -17.71 -37.80 10.55
N PHE A 63 -18.63 -37.20 11.30
CA PHE A 63 -19.59 -37.96 12.08
C PHE A 63 -21.00 -37.50 11.75
N CYS A 64 -21.78 -38.50 11.36
CA CYS A 64 -23.20 -38.46 11.08
C CYS A 64 -23.97 -38.74 12.38
N ALA A 65 -25.04 -37.94 12.55
CA ALA A 65 -26.32 -38.22 13.19
C ALA A 65 -26.50 -38.22 14.74
N CYS A 66 -27.72 -37.76 15.05
CA CYS A 66 -28.57 -37.96 16.22
C CYS A 66 -28.36 -37.02 17.42
N GLY A 67 -29.42 -36.29 17.72
CA GLY A 67 -29.43 -35.16 18.65
C GLY A 67 -29.43 -35.51 20.11
N ASP A 68 -29.21 -34.47 20.91
CA ASP A 68 -29.85 -34.22 22.19
C ASP A 68 -29.68 -32.73 22.52
N ASN A 69 -30.70 -32.15 23.15
CA ASN A 69 -30.80 -30.73 23.53
C ASN A 69 -29.61 -30.27 24.39
N LEU A 70 -28.80 -29.33 23.88
CA LEU A 70 -27.85 -28.56 24.67
C LEU A 70 -27.87 -27.09 24.21
N ASN A 71 -27.83 -26.19 25.19
CA ASN A 71 -28.08 -24.75 25.08
C ASN A 71 -27.24 -24.04 23.99
N THR A 72 -27.92 -23.28 23.14
CA THR A 72 -27.43 -22.71 21.88
C THR A 72 -26.75 -21.33 21.99
N GLU A 73 -26.09 -20.98 23.10
CA GLU A 73 -25.48 -19.64 23.24
C GLU A 73 -23.98 -19.64 23.53
N ASP A 74 -23.34 -20.79 23.77
CA ASP A 74 -21.90 -20.87 24.11
C ASP A 74 -21.05 -21.75 23.17
N GLU A 75 -21.63 -22.42 22.16
CA GLU A 75 -20.88 -23.28 21.22
C GLU A 75 -20.27 -22.53 20.01
N GLU A 76 -20.64 -21.27 19.76
CA GLU A 76 -20.08 -20.49 18.64
C GLU A 76 -18.62 -20.02 18.85
N ASN A 77 -18.02 -20.24 20.03
CA ASN A 77 -16.73 -19.67 20.37
C ASN A 77 -15.57 -20.68 20.55
N ILE A 78 -15.72 -21.95 20.12
CA ILE A 78 -14.68 -22.99 20.30
C ILE A 78 -14.26 -23.68 18.97
N LEU A 79 -14.91 -23.35 17.84
CA LEU A 79 -14.29 -23.54 16.52
C LEU A 79 -13.44 -22.30 16.24
N GLY A 80 -12.17 -22.35 16.62
CA GLY A 80 -11.24 -21.22 16.41
C GLY A 80 -11.39 -20.65 15.00
N ALA A 81 -11.66 -19.34 14.91
CA ALA A 81 -11.87 -18.65 13.65
C ALA A 81 -10.74 -19.00 12.67
N MET A 82 -11.09 -19.32 11.42
CA MET A 82 -10.11 -19.66 10.39
C MET A 82 -9.06 -18.55 10.30
N SER A 83 -7.78 -18.90 10.36
CA SER A 83 -6.71 -17.92 10.22
C SER A 83 -6.51 -17.53 8.75
N VAL A 84 -6.51 -16.24 8.45
CA VAL A 84 -6.41 -15.68 7.10
C VAL A 84 -5.15 -14.83 6.96
N GLY A 85 -4.30 -15.15 5.98
CA GLY A 85 -3.17 -14.31 5.57
C GLY A 85 -3.47 -13.59 4.26
N ILE A 86 -3.35 -12.26 4.23
CA ILE A 86 -3.53 -11.43 3.03
C ILE A 86 -2.15 -11.03 2.49
N PHE A 87 -1.89 -11.37 1.23
CA PHE A 87 -0.61 -11.16 0.55
C PHE A 87 -0.84 -10.32 -0.71
N TRP A 88 -0.35 -9.08 -0.68
CA TRP A 88 -0.62 -8.11 -1.75
C TRP A 88 0.64 -7.78 -2.54
N ASP A 89 0.60 -8.09 -3.83
CA ASP A 89 1.54 -7.60 -4.83
C ASP A 89 1.11 -6.20 -5.31
N LEU A 90 1.74 -5.18 -4.74
CA LEU A 90 1.43 -3.78 -5.02
C LEU A 90 1.92 -3.29 -6.37
N ASP A 91 2.92 -3.95 -6.96
CA ASP A 91 3.45 -3.59 -8.28
C ASP A 91 2.44 -4.00 -9.36
N ASN A 92 1.78 -5.15 -9.19
CA ASN A 92 0.73 -5.63 -10.10
C ASN A 92 -0.65 -5.00 -9.84
N LYS A 93 -1.08 -4.90 -8.57
CA LYS A 93 -2.39 -4.34 -8.19
C LYS A 93 -2.31 -3.09 -7.31
N PRO A 94 -1.80 -1.96 -7.82
CA PRO A 94 -1.85 -0.70 -7.08
C PRO A 94 -3.30 -0.18 -6.98
N PRO A 95 -3.67 0.51 -5.88
CA PRO A 95 -4.96 1.19 -5.77
C PRO A 95 -4.92 2.47 -6.62
N VAL A 96 -5.22 2.32 -7.92
CA VAL A 96 -5.16 3.43 -8.90
C VAL A 96 -6.42 4.26 -8.91
N LEU A 97 -7.61 3.68 -8.74
CA LEU A 97 -8.89 4.40 -8.84
C LEU A 97 -9.41 4.93 -7.50
N VAL A 98 -9.04 4.25 -6.42
CA VAL A 98 -9.59 4.48 -5.07
C VAL A 98 -8.46 4.90 -4.11
N PRO A 99 -8.73 5.71 -3.08
CA PRO A 99 -7.73 6.02 -2.07
C PRO A 99 -7.13 4.74 -1.45
N PRO A 100 -5.80 4.65 -1.28
CA PRO A 100 -5.15 3.42 -0.83
C PRO A 100 -5.61 2.91 0.54
N PHE A 101 -5.95 3.84 1.44
CA PHE A 101 -6.47 3.48 2.76
C PHE A 101 -7.81 2.74 2.64
N ASP A 102 -8.72 3.25 1.80
CA ASP A 102 -10.07 2.68 1.64
C ASP A 102 -9.98 1.31 0.97
N ALA A 103 -9.16 1.17 -0.08
CA ALA A 103 -8.90 -0.11 -0.75
C ALA A 103 -8.34 -1.16 0.24
N ALA A 104 -7.38 -0.78 1.09
CA ALA A 104 -6.82 -1.67 2.08
C ALA A 104 -7.82 -2.06 3.19
N VAL A 105 -8.65 -1.13 3.65
CA VAL A 105 -9.71 -1.43 4.63
C VAL A 105 -10.74 -2.40 4.03
N ARG A 106 -11.15 -2.18 2.77
CA ARG A 106 -12.07 -3.08 2.05
C ARG A 106 -11.49 -4.47 1.89
N LEU A 107 -10.22 -4.57 1.50
CA LEU A 107 -9.51 -5.85 1.41
C LEU A 107 -9.41 -6.56 2.77
N ARG A 108 -9.16 -5.82 3.86
CA ARG A 108 -9.16 -6.39 5.22
C ARG A 108 -10.54 -6.90 5.61
N ASN A 109 -11.60 -6.16 5.29
CA ASN A 109 -12.98 -6.57 5.59
C ASN A 109 -13.32 -7.86 4.84
N LEU A 110 -12.94 -7.96 3.56
CA LEU A 110 -13.04 -9.22 2.81
C LEU A 110 -12.29 -10.37 3.50
N GLY A 111 -11.07 -10.13 4.00
CA GLY A 111 -10.36 -11.13 4.79
C GLY A 111 -11.11 -11.54 6.06
N ASN A 112 -11.67 -10.57 6.78
CA ASN A 112 -12.43 -10.80 8.02
C ASN A 112 -13.73 -11.60 7.80
N GLU A 113 -14.34 -11.50 6.63
CA GLU A 113 -15.49 -12.36 6.25
C GLU A 113 -15.09 -13.83 6.06
N LEU A 114 -13.83 -14.09 5.70
CA LEU A 114 -13.31 -15.46 5.54
C LEU A 114 -12.81 -16.06 6.86
N GLY A 115 -12.41 -15.20 7.82
CA GLY A 115 -11.86 -15.61 9.11
C GLY A 115 -11.02 -14.51 9.76
N GLU A 116 -10.31 -14.83 10.84
CA GLU A 116 -9.44 -13.87 11.53
C GLU A 116 -8.21 -13.54 10.68
N VAL A 117 -8.04 -12.27 10.30
CA VAL A 117 -6.85 -11.82 9.57
C VAL A 117 -5.64 -11.77 10.49
N VAL A 118 -4.81 -12.81 10.43
CA VAL A 118 -3.59 -12.97 11.25
C VAL A 118 -2.38 -12.26 10.65
N ASP A 119 -2.37 -12.04 9.34
CA ASP A 119 -1.33 -11.27 8.65
C ASP A 119 -1.91 -10.52 7.44
N MET A 120 -1.41 -9.31 7.22
CA MET A 120 -1.77 -8.49 6.07
C MET A 120 -0.53 -7.73 5.61
N VAL A 121 0.10 -8.24 4.56
CA VAL A 121 1.39 -7.76 4.06
C VAL A 121 1.27 -7.30 2.63
N ALA A 122 2.00 -6.25 2.28
CA ALA A 122 2.08 -5.79 0.91
C ALA A 122 3.53 -5.55 0.50
N TYR A 123 3.94 -6.17 -0.62
CA TYR A 123 5.29 -6.06 -1.16
C TYR A 123 5.29 -5.17 -2.38
N ALA A 124 6.28 -4.28 -2.46
CA ALA A 124 6.45 -3.38 -3.57
C ALA A 124 7.94 -3.11 -3.83
N ASN A 125 8.27 -2.95 -5.09
CA ASN A 125 9.52 -2.37 -5.53
C ASN A 125 9.55 -0.85 -5.20
N ARG A 126 10.74 -0.25 -5.10
CA ARG A 126 10.91 1.21 -4.97
C ARG A 126 10.18 1.99 -6.06
N ASN A 127 10.05 1.40 -7.24
CA ASN A 127 9.39 2.02 -8.39
C ASN A 127 7.88 2.19 -8.19
N ALA A 128 7.18 1.23 -7.57
CA ALA A 128 5.74 1.37 -7.26
C ALA A 128 5.44 2.59 -6.37
N PHE A 129 6.35 2.96 -5.45
CA PHE A 129 6.16 4.14 -4.62
C PHE A 129 6.45 5.47 -5.33
N THR A 130 7.11 5.41 -6.50
CA THR A 130 7.38 6.60 -7.31
C THR A 130 6.21 6.93 -8.23
N TYR A 131 5.48 5.89 -8.69
CA TYR A 131 4.29 6.09 -9.50
C TYR A 131 3.25 6.95 -8.76
N VAL A 132 2.63 7.86 -9.50
CA VAL A 132 1.57 8.76 -9.04
C VAL A 132 0.41 8.59 -10.01
N PRO A 133 -0.76 8.09 -9.56
CA PRO A 133 -1.96 7.93 -10.39
C PRO A 133 -2.38 9.22 -11.11
N GLY A 134 -3.08 9.07 -12.25
CA GLY A 134 -3.54 10.20 -13.09
C GLY A 134 -4.35 11.23 -12.30
N TRP A 135 -5.38 10.78 -11.59
CA TRP A 135 -6.22 11.65 -10.75
C TRP A 135 -5.43 12.44 -9.71
N VAL A 136 -4.36 11.87 -9.12
CA VAL A 136 -3.48 12.59 -8.18
C VAL A 136 -2.70 13.68 -8.90
N ARG A 137 -2.24 13.42 -10.13
CA ARG A 137 -1.52 14.42 -10.94
C ARG A 137 -2.43 15.58 -11.30
N GLU A 138 -3.64 15.30 -11.76
CA GLU A 138 -4.67 16.28 -12.08
C GLU A 138 -5.06 17.10 -10.85
N GLN A 139 -5.31 16.45 -9.71
CA GLN A 139 -5.60 17.12 -8.45
C GLN A 139 -4.45 18.07 -8.04
N ARG A 140 -3.19 17.66 -8.22
CA ARG A 140 -2.01 18.51 -7.95
C ARG A 140 -1.91 19.67 -8.92
N GLN A 141 -2.20 19.47 -10.19
CA GLN A 141 -2.20 20.53 -11.20
C GLN A 141 -3.30 21.55 -10.91
N GLY A 142 -4.54 21.10 -10.68
CA GLY A 142 -5.66 21.95 -10.29
C GLY A 142 -5.36 22.74 -9.01
N ARG A 143 -4.77 22.09 -8.00
CA ARG A 143 -4.33 22.77 -6.77
C ARG A 143 -3.28 23.85 -7.03
N ARG A 144 -2.29 23.59 -7.89
CA ARG A 144 -1.23 24.56 -8.23
C ARG A 144 -1.82 25.77 -8.96
N LEU A 145 -2.70 25.53 -9.92
CA LEU A 145 -3.39 26.60 -10.64
C LEU A 145 -4.21 27.47 -9.67
N LEU A 146 -4.97 26.86 -8.77
CA LEU A 146 -5.73 27.58 -7.75
C LEU A 146 -4.81 28.39 -6.82
N ASP A 147 -3.70 27.80 -6.35
CA ASP A 147 -2.70 28.50 -5.53
C ASP A 147 -2.14 29.74 -6.25
N GLU A 148 -1.88 29.66 -7.57
CA GLU A 148 -1.40 30.79 -8.38
C GLU A 148 -2.46 31.88 -8.54
N LEU A 149 -3.72 31.50 -8.77
CA LEU A 149 -4.83 32.45 -8.88
C LEU A 149 -5.11 33.15 -7.53
N GLU A 150 -5.03 32.43 -6.42
CA GLU A 150 -5.11 33.00 -5.06
C GLU A 150 -3.97 33.99 -4.79
N ILE A 151 -2.73 33.66 -5.18
CA ILE A 151 -1.58 34.56 -5.01
C ILE A 151 -1.75 35.83 -5.84
N LYS A 152 -2.25 35.70 -7.07
CA LYS A 152 -2.51 36.85 -7.96
C LYS A 152 -3.73 37.67 -7.52
N GLY A 153 -4.49 37.19 -6.52
CA GLY A 153 -5.72 37.85 -6.05
C GLY A 153 -6.89 37.76 -7.03
N LEU A 154 -6.77 36.94 -8.07
CA LEU A 154 -7.80 36.74 -9.10
C LEU A 154 -8.94 35.85 -8.59
N VAL A 155 -8.63 34.98 -7.63
CA VAL A 155 -9.61 34.11 -6.96
C VAL A 155 -9.45 34.31 -5.45
N LYS A 156 -10.57 34.42 -4.74
CA LYS A 156 -10.60 34.42 -3.27
C LYS A 156 -11.20 33.12 -2.78
N ALA A 157 -10.58 32.53 -1.77
CA ALA A 157 -11.16 31.38 -1.09
C ALA A 157 -12.48 31.80 -0.43
N GLU A 158 -13.53 31.01 -0.64
CA GLU A 158 -14.86 31.25 -0.05
C GLU A 158 -14.78 31.30 1.49
N ARG A 159 -13.90 30.48 2.07
CA ARG A 159 -13.58 30.50 3.50
C ARG A 159 -12.07 30.63 3.70
N PRO A 160 -11.62 31.41 4.69
CA PRO A 160 -10.21 31.48 5.05
C PRO A 160 -9.65 30.10 5.42
N TYR A 161 -8.39 29.88 5.06
CA TYR A 161 -7.62 28.72 5.49
C TYR A 161 -7.15 28.90 6.93
N TYR A 162 -7.40 27.94 7.82
CA TYR A 162 -6.93 28.00 9.20
C TYR A 162 -6.06 26.80 9.57
N CYS A 163 -5.08 27.02 10.45
CA CYS A 163 -4.20 25.97 10.93
C CYS A 163 -4.89 25.22 12.05
N LYS A 164 -5.16 23.94 11.85
CA LYS A 164 -5.80 23.08 12.86
C LYS A 164 -4.93 22.80 14.09
N LEU A 165 -3.65 23.18 14.09
CA LEU A 165 -2.77 23.07 15.25
C LEU A 165 -2.82 24.31 16.15
N CYS A 166 -2.77 25.52 15.58
CA CYS A 166 -2.67 26.77 16.35
C CYS A 166 -3.82 27.77 16.15
N GLY A 167 -4.81 27.45 15.30
CA GLY A 167 -6.01 28.27 15.07
C GLY A 167 -5.80 29.53 14.22
N ARG A 168 -4.56 29.88 13.87
CA ARG A 168 -4.27 31.04 13.00
C ARG A 168 -4.91 30.89 11.62
N VAL A 169 -5.17 32.03 10.97
CA VAL A 169 -5.96 32.13 9.73
C VAL A 169 -5.15 32.79 8.60
N TRP A 170 -5.36 32.35 7.36
CA TRP A 170 -4.76 32.86 6.13
C TRP A 170 -5.77 32.88 4.99
N TRP A 171 -5.59 33.82 4.06
CA TRP A 171 -6.45 33.96 2.89
C TRP A 171 -5.98 33.16 1.66
N THR A 172 -4.74 32.67 1.69
CA THR A 172 -4.19 31.82 0.63
C THR A 172 -3.65 30.54 1.24
N ASN A 173 -3.78 29.44 0.50
CA ASN A 173 -3.29 28.15 0.96
C ASN A 173 -1.76 28.11 1.04
N VAL A 174 -1.09 28.81 0.12
CA VAL A 174 0.37 28.92 0.12
C VAL A 174 0.86 29.57 1.41
N ALA A 175 0.15 30.56 1.96
CA ALA A 175 0.50 31.16 3.24
C ALA A 175 0.29 30.19 4.41
N LEU A 176 -0.82 29.45 4.45
CA LEU A 176 -1.02 28.38 5.44
C LEU A 176 0.10 27.32 5.38
N ARG A 177 0.44 26.85 4.18
CA ARG A 177 1.51 25.85 3.97
C ARG A 177 2.87 26.38 4.42
N LYS A 178 3.19 27.65 4.11
CA LYS A 178 4.41 28.31 4.59
C LYS A 178 4.45 28.36 6.11
N HIS A 179 3.37 28.80 6.75
CA HIS A 179 3.27 28.81 8.21
C HIS A 179 3.50 27.42 8.80
N PHE A 180 2.83 26.39 8.28
CA PHE A 180 2.94 25.02 8.80
C PHE A 180 4.39 24.51 8.74
N LYS A 181 5.11 24.78 7.65
CA LYS A 181 6.52 24.41 7.50
C LYS A 181 7.45 25.20 8.44
N LEU A 182 7.23 26.50 8.58
CA LEU A 182 8.12 27.38 9.34
C LEU A 182 7.95 27.22 10.85
N VAL A 183 6.74 26.95 11.31
CA VAL A 183 6.41 26.83 12.74
C VAL A 183 6.37 25.35 13.13
N HIS A 184 5.36 24.61 12.70
CA HIS A 184 5.08 23.28 13.24
C HIS A 184 6.07 22.20 12.77
N GLU A 185 6.48 22.21 11.50
CA GLU A 185 7.49 21.26 11.02
C GLU A 185 8.84 21.50 11.71
N LYS A 186 9.20 22.78 11.96
CA LYS A 186 10.42 23.17 12.67
C LYS A 186 10.38 22.76 14.15
N GLU A 187 9.29 23.06 14.85
CA GLU A 187 9.06 22.66 16.24
C GLU A 187 9.16 21.14 16.42
N ARG A 188 8.50 20.38 15.53
CA ARG A 188 8.57 18.92 15.55
C ARG A 188 9.98 18.41 15.31
N LYS A 189 10.72 18.98 14.35
CA LYS A 189 12.12 18.60 14.09
C LYS A 189 13.00 18.82 15.32
N GLN A 190 12.84 19.93 16.02
CA GLN A 190 13.55 20.22 17.26
C GLN A 190 13.22 19.20 18.36
N ARG A 191 11.92 18.87 18.55
CA ARG A 191 11.50 17.84 19.51
C ARG A 191 12.07 16.47 19.18
N LEU A 192 12.08 16.07 17.91
CA LEU A 192 12.66 14.80 17.48
C LEU A 192 14.18 14.77 17.66
N ALA A 193 14.88 15.88 17.40
CA ALA A 193 16.31 15.99 17.65
C ALA A 193 16.61 15.84 19.15
N PHE A 194 15.84 16.52 20.01
CA PHE A 194 15.97 16.37 21.47
C PHE A 194 15.64 14.95 21.93
N LEU A 195 14.59 14.33 21.39
CA LEU A 195 14.24 12.94 21.70
C LEU A 195 15.41 11.97 21.45
N LYS A 196 16.24 12.20 20.42
CA LYS A 196 17.41 11.36 20.11
C LYS A 196 18.51 11.45 21.18
N THR A 197 18.59 12.54 21.94
CA THR A 197 19.59 12.69 23.02
C THR A 197 19.17 11.95 24.29
N LEU A 198 17.86 11.74 24.49
CA LEU A 198 17.33 11.06 25.66
C LEU A 198 17.46 9.54 25.56
N LYS A 199 17.78 8.89 26.69
CA LYS A 199 17.87 7.44 26.83
C LYS A 199 17.01 6.93 28.00
N GLY A 200 16.67 5.64 27.96
CA GLY A 200 15.99 4.92 29.04
C GLY A 200 14.65 5.55 29.46
N LYS A 201 14.39 5.56 30.78
CA LYS A 201 13.11 6.05 31.36
C LYS A 201 12.78 7.51 30.99
N LYS A 202 13.79 8.38 30.82
CA LYS A 202 13.59 9.77 30.40
C LYS A 202 13.01 9.86 28.99
N ARG A 203 13.51 9.02 28.07
CA ARG A 203 13.01 8.92 26.70
C ARG A 203 11.56 8.43 26.66
N ALA A 204 11.24 7.40 27.44
CA ALA A 204 9.88 6.86 27.53
C ALA A 204 8.89 7.92 28.02
N ARG A 205 9.20 8.61 29.12
CA ARG A 205 8.37 9.72 29.63
C ARG A 205 8.16 10.83 28.61
N PHE A 206 9.21 11.20 27.86
CA PHE A 206 9.11 12.23 26.83
C PHE A 206 8.18 11.80 25.68
N LEU A 207 8.29 10.55 25.22
CA LEU A 207 7.42 10.01 24.18
C LEU A 207 5.96 10.03 24.61
N THR A 208 5.66 9.54 25.81
CA THR A 208 4.29 9.54 26.35
C THR A 208 3.75 10.97 26.47
N LYS A 209 4.56 11.92 26.95
CA LYS A 209 4.16 13.32 27.09
C LYS A 209 3.73 13.97 25.76
N TYR A 210 4.38 13.63 24.64
CA TYR A 210 4.13 14.25 23.34
C TYR A 210 3.37 13.35 22.36
N ALA A 211 2.85 12.21 22.80
CA ALA A 211 2.18 11.24 21.93
C ALA A 211 0.95 11.84 21.24
N GLU A 212 0.08 12.49 21.99
CA GLU A 212 -1.14 13.12 21.47
C GLU A 212 -0.84 14.26 20.50
N GLU A 213 0.13 15.12 20.84
CA GLU A 213 0.57 16.21 19.95
C GLU A 213 1.14 15.68 18.63
N GLU A 214 1.90 14.59 18.69
CA GLU A 214 2.47 13.95 17.50
C GLU A 214 1.38 13.34 16.61
N VAL A 215 0.34 12.74 17.20
CA VAL A 215 -0.85 12.25 16.46
C VAL A 215 -1.57 13.42 15.80
N LYS A 216 -1.83 14.50 16.54
CA LYS A 216 -2.49 15.71 16.01
C LYS A 216 -1.66 16.34 14.89
N TYR A 217 -0.35 16.46 15.05
CA TYR A 217 0.54 16.95 14.01
C TYR A 217 0.44 16.11 12.75
N LYS A 218 0.53 14.78 12.85
CA LYS A 218 0.46 13.87 11.70
C LYS A 218 -0.85 14.03 10.95
N GLU A 219 -1.98 14.12 11.66
CA GLU A 219 -3.30 14.31 11.06
C GLU A 219 -3.39 15.62 10.26
N VAL A 220 -2.91 16.73 10.83
CA VAL A 220 -2.94 18.03 10.14
C VAL A 220 -1.92 18.09 8.99
N ALA A 221 -0.72 17.55 9.21
CA ALA A 221 0.35 17.53 8.22
C ALA A 221 -0.09 16.82 6.93
N ARG A 222 -0.85 15.73 7.02
CA ARG A 222 -1.36 15.02 5.83
C ARG A 222 -2.24 15.90 4.94
N ARG A 223 -3.04 16.78 5.53
CA ARG A 223 -3.97 17.66 4.81
C ARG A 223 -3.29 18.91 4.26
N VAL A 224 -2.26 19.41 4.93
CA VAL A 224 -1.57 20.66 4.58
C VAL A 224 -0.33 20.41 3.70
N LEU A 225 0.41 19.32 3.97
CA LEU A 225 1.65 19.00 3.28
C LEU A 225 1.42 17.88 2.28
N THR A 226 1.37 18.23 0.99
CA THR A 226 1.48 17.23 -0.08
C THR A 226 2.92 16.71 -0.16
N PRO A 227 3.13 15.37 -0.19
CA PRO A 227 4.47 14.82 -0.35
C PRO A 227 5.08 15.23 -1.71
N LYS A 228 6.40 15.43 -1.72
CA LYS A 228 7.13 15.84 -2.93
C LYS A 228 7.20 14.72 -3.97
N SER A 229 7.35 13.47 -3.53
CA SER A 229 7.42 12.26 -4.35
C SER A 229 6.37 11.24 -3.91
N GLY A 230 5.93 10.40 -4.85
CA GLY A 230 4.82 9.47 -4.65
C GLY A 230 3.52 10.18 -4.30
N TYR A 231 2.55 9.43 -3.78
CA TYR A 231 1.25 9.96 -3.34
C TYR A 231 0.87 9.52 -1.92
N GLY A 232 1.85 9.09 -1.13
CA GLY A 232 1.63 8.64 0.25
C GLY A 232 1.15 7.19 0.37
N LEU A 233 1.24 6.40 -0.70
CA LEU A 233 0.81 5.00 -0.78
C LEU A 233 1.21 4.18 0.46
N ALA A 234 2.52 4.07 0.73
CA ALA A 234 3.02 3.29 1.87
C ALA A 234 2.44 3.74 3.23
N SER A 235 2.30 5.05 3.44
CA SER A 235 1.78 5.57 4.71
C SER A 235 0.29 5.34 4.87
N GLU A 236 -0.47 5.42 3.79
CA GLU A 236 -1.92 5.17 3.80
C GLU A 236 -2.21 3.68 4.05
N LEU A 237 -1.48 2.78 3.39
CA LEU A 237 -1.59 1.34 3.61
C LEU A 237 -1.19 0.93 5.04
N ARG A 238 -0.08 1.46 5.56
CA ARG A 238 0.31 1.22 6.96
C ARG A 238 -0.72 1.73 7.96
N ARG A 239 -1.44 2.81 7.64
CA ARG A 239 -2.55 3.31 8.46
C ARG A 239 -3.73 2.34 8.47
N ALA A 240 -4.00 1.66 7.37
CA ALA A 240 -4.98 0.58 7.27
C ALA A 240 -4.51 -0.74 7.90
N GLY A 241 -3.36 -0.73 8.58
CA GLY A 241 -2.77 -1.89 9.25
C GLY A 241 -2.04 -2.87 8.33
N VAL A 242 -1.74 -2.47 7.09
CA VAL A 242 -0.94 -3.28 6.16
C VAL A 242 0.54 -3.15 6.50
N ASP A 243 1.25 -4.27 6.66
CA ASP A 243 2.71 -4.27 6.77
C ASP A 243 3.34 -4.11 5.37
N VAL A 244 3.71 -2.87 5.04
CA VAL A 244 4.29 -2.55 3.74
C VAL A 244 5.80 -2.79 3.74
N LYS A 245 6.24 -3.78 2.95
CA LYS A 245 7.64 -4.17 2.71
C LYS A 245 8.13 -3.62 1.38
N THR A 246 9.27 -2.94 1.42
CA THR A 246 9.93 -2.40 0.21
C THR A 246 11.16 -3.23 -0.13
N VAL A 247 11.23 -3.73 -1.36
CA VAL A 247 12.39 -4.50 -1.86
C VAL A 247 13.29 -3.65 -2.76
N GLU A 248 14.50 -4.14 -3.03
CA GLU A 248 15.39 -3.54 -4.03
C GLU A 248 14.79 -3.64 -5.44
N SER A 249 15.19 -2.74 -6.33
CA SER A 249 14.71 -2.66 -7.71
C SER A 249 15.32 -3.69 -8.64
N LYS A 250 15.29 -4.95 -8.22
CA LYS A 250 15.62 -6.11 -9.05
C LYS A 250 14.31 -6.70 -9.60
N PRO A 251 14.29 -7.17 -10.85
CA PRO A 251 13.16 -7.95 -11.37
C PRO A 251 12.82 -9.09 -10.40
N GLN A 252 11.53 -9.35 -10.20
CA GLN A 252 11.00 -10.45 -9.38
C GLN A 252 11.36 -10.47 -7.88
N ALA A 253 12.09 -9.45 -7.38
CA ALA A 253 12.47 -9.42 -5.96
C ALA A 253 11.25 -9.32 -5.02
N ALA A 254 10.19 -8.65 -5.46
CA ALA A 254 8.94 -8.57 -4.70
C ALA A 254 8.25 -9.94 -4.69
N ASP A 255 8.13 -10.57 -5.87
CA ASP A 255 7.46 -11.85 -6.06
C ASP A 255 8.15 -12.97 -5.29
N GLU A 256 9.47 -13.03 -5.33
CA GLU A 256 10.24 -14.00 -4.53
C GLU A 256 10.04 -13.80 -3.04
N ALA A 257 10.05 -12.56 -2.56
CA ALA A 257 9.87 -12.26 -1.15
C ALA A 257 8.44 -12.60 -0.69
N LEU A 258 7.44 -12.32 -1.53
CA LEU A 258 6.05 -12.67 -1.30
C LEU A 258 5.85 -14.19 -1.30
N LYS A 259 6.42 -14.92 -2.28
CA LYS A 259 6.41 -16.40 -2.33
C LYS A 259 7.02 -17.01 -1.07
N LYS A 260 8.16 -16.48 -0.60
CA LYS A 260 8.81 -16.93 0.64
C LYS A 260 7.93 -16.68 1.86
N HIS A 261 7.23 -15.54 1.91
CA HIS A 261 6.33 -15.21 3.01
C HIS A 261 5.08 -16.10 3.01
N ILE A 262 4.47 -16.34 1.86
CA ILE A 262 3.36 -17.27 1.70
C ILE A 262 3.79 -18.68 2.14
N ALA A 263 4.94 -19.16 1.67
CA ALA A 263 5.47 -20.47 2.04
C ALA A 263 5.68 -20.61 3.55
N PHE A 264 6.13 -19.55 4.23
CA PHE A 264 6.24 -19.53 5.68
C PHE A 264 4.86 -19.78 6.34
N TRP A 265 3.82 -19.06 5.96
CA TRP A 265 2.49 -19.23 6.56
C TRP A 265 1.84 -20.58 6.22
N VAL A 266 1.97 -21.06 4.98
CA VAL A 266 1.53 -22.41 4.59
C VAL A 266 2.17 -23.48 5.48
N ASN A 267 3.46 -23.34 5.80
CA ASN A 267 4.17 -24.32 6.64
C ASN A 267 3.85 -24.18 8.14
N ASN A 268 3.40 -23.02 8.59
CA ASN A 268 2.99 -22.77 9.97
C ASN A 268 1.50 -23.01 10.23
N GLY A 269 0.75 -23.45 9.21
CA GLY A 269 -0.64 -23.90 9.36
C GLY A 269 -1.67 -22.79 9.33
N VAL A 270 -1.51 -21.81 8.43
CA VAL A 270 -2.59 -20.88 8.09
C VAL A 270 -3.74 -21.63 7.40
N ASP A 271 -4.98 -21.25 7.68
CA ASP A 271 -6.16 -21.93 7.15
C ASP A 271 -6.56 -21.39 5.77
N CYS A 272 -6.33 -20.09 5.52
CA CYS A 272 -6.69 -19.41 4.29
C CYS A 272 -5.62 -18.41 3.83
N ILE A 273 -5.34 -18.38 2.53
CA ILE A 273 -4.48 -17.40 1.88
C ILE A 273 -5.32 -16.58 0.93
N CYS A 274 -5.27 -15.26 1.08
CA CYS A 274 -5.85 -14.29 0.16
C CYS A 274 -4.71 -13.62 -0.62
N MET A 275 -4.60 -13.91 -1.91
CA MET A 275 -3.57 -13.39 -2.79
C MET A 275 -4.12 -12.26 -3.66
N VAL A 276 -3.48 -11.09 -3.63
CA VAL A 276 -3.85 -9.95 -4.48
C VAL A 276 -2.78 -9.74 -5.54
N SER A 277 -2.96 -10.37 -6.70
CA SER A 277 -2.09 -10.28 -7.88
C SER A 277 -2.77 -10.98 -9.08
N ASP A 278 -2.37 -10.60 -10.30
CA ASP A 278 -2.66 -11.33 -11.55
C ASP A 278 -1.48 -12.16 -12.05
N ASP A 279 -0.33 -12.13 -11.38
CA ASP A 279 0.88 -12.77 -11.89
C ASP A 279 0.81 -14.30 -11.78
N SER A 280 0.85 -14.96 -12.93
CA SER A 280 0.89 -16.42 -13.04
C SER A 280 2.09 -17.08 -12.33
N ASP A 281 3.15 -16.32 -12.05
CA ASP A 281 4.32 -16.80 -11.32
C ASP A 281 3.97 -17.33 -9.91
N PHE A 282 2.81 -16.95 -9.36
CA PHE A 282 2.32 -17.44 -8.06
C PHE A 282 1.58 -18.78 -8.11
N LEU A 283 1.25 -19.31 -9.31
CA LEU A 283 0.51 -20.58 -9.45
C LEU A 283 1.16 -21.73 -8.69
N GLY A 284 2.49 -21.86 -8.77
CA GLY A 284 3.22 -22.95 -8.12
C GLY A 284 3.09 -22.96 -6.60
N ILE A 285 3.13 -21.77 -5.97
CA ILE A 285 3.01 -21.66 -4.50
C ILE A 285 1.55 -21.84 -4.04
N LEU A 286 0.58 -21.30 -4.79
CA LEU A 286 -0.84 -21.47 -4.48
C LEU A 286 -1.30 -22.93 -4.64
N GLY A 287 -0.85 -23.61 -5.69
CA GLY A 287 -1.11 -25.04 -5.86
C GLY A 287 -0.49 -25.89 -4.74
N THR A 288 0.66 -25.46 -4.21
CA THR A 288 1.29 -26.10 -3.04
C THR A 288 0.47 -25.88 -1.77
N ALA A 289 -0.12 -24.70 -1.60
CA ALA A 289 -1.02 -24.39 -0.48
C ALA A 289 -2.28 -25.28 -0.54
N LYS A 290 -2.93 -25.39 -1.71
CA LYS A 290 -4.09 -26.28 -1.90
C LYS A 290 -3.80 -27.74 -1.57
N ARG A 291 -2.68 -28.29 -2.03
CA ARG A 291 -2.29 -29.68 -1.69
C ARG A 291 -2.07 -29.91 -0.20
N LYS A 292 -1.86 -28.84 0.57
CA LYS A 292 -1.72 -28.88 2.04
C LYS A 292 -3.05 -28.59 2.77
N GLY A 293 -4.15 -28.46 2.04
CA GLY A 293 -5.48 -28.21 2.60
C GLY A 293 -5.72 -26.75 3.00
N VAL A 294 -4.90 -25.81 2.51
CA VAL A 294 -5.10 -24.38 2.76
C VAL A 294 -6.09 -23.83 1.72
N LYS A 295 -7.12 -23.11 2.18
CA LYS A 295 -8.06 -22.42 1.31
C LYS A 295 -7.35 -21.28 0.57
N VAL A 296 -7.55 -21.18 -0.74
CA VAL A 296 -6.92 -20.17 -1.58
C VAL A 296 -7.99 -19.22 -2.13
N VAL A 297 -7.83 -17.93 -1.84
CA VAL A 297 -8.63 -16.85 -2.39
C VAL A 297 -7.73 -15.97 -3.25
N VAL A 298 -8.19 -15.62 -4.45
CA VAL A 298 -7.47 -14.73 -5.36
C VAL A 298 -8.27 -13.46 -5.57
N VAL A 299 -7.63 -12.30 -5.45
CA VAL A 299 -8.19 -10.99 -5.79
C VAL A 299 -7.40 -10.46 -6.98
N GLY A 300 -8.02 -10.48 -8.15
CA GLY A 300 -7.37 -10.22 -9.42
C GLY A 300 -8.31 -10.44 -10.59
N ASP A 301 -7.95 -9.85 -11.72
CA ASP A 301 -8.76 -9.82 -12.93
C ASP A 301 -8.28 -10.87 -13.96
N ALA A 302 -7.12 -11.49 -13.74
CA ALA A 302 -6.60 -12.54 -14.61
C ALA A 302 -7.17 -13.93 -14.28
N HIS A 303 -7.69 -14.62 -15.30
CA HIS A 303 -8.22 -15.98 -15.18
C HIS A 303 -7.17 -17.06 -14.82
N THR A 304 -5.87 -16.78 -14.99
CA THR A 304 -4.81 -17.77 -14.78
C THR A 304 -4.76 -18.27 -13.34
N LEU A 305 -4.69 -17.37 -12.37
CA LEU A 305 -4.65 -17.69 -10.94
C LEU A 305 -5.99 -18.21 -10.41
N GLN A 306 -7.11 -17.76 -11.00
CA GLN A 306 -8.47 -18.18 -10.63
C GLN A 306 -8.65 -19.71 -10.74
N ARG A 307 -7.98 -20.36 -11.70
CA ARG A 307 -8.03 -21.83 -11.89
C ARG A 307 -7.57 -22.64 -10.67
N VAL A 308 -6.71 -22.07 -9.84
CA VAL A 308 -6.18 -22.73 -8.64
C VAL A 308 -6.87 -22.21 -7.38
N ALA A 309 -7.67 -21.15 -7.46
CA ALA A 309 -8.38 -20.58 -6.32
C ALA A 309 -9.58 -21.46 -5.91
N ASP A 310 -10.00 -21.36 -4.66
CA ASP A 310 -11.33 -21.80 -4.20
C ASP A 310 -12.37 -20.71 -4.43
N ILE A 311 -11.94 -19.44 -4.30
CA ILE A 311 -12.78 -18.27 -4.51
C ILE A 311 -11.95 -17.19 -5.21
N SER A 312 -12.54 -16.50 -6.19
CA SER A 312 -11.91 -15.36 -6.86
C SER A 312 -12.78 -14.11 -6.80
N TYR A 313 -12.16 -12.95 -6.68
CA TYR A 313 -12.80 -11.64 -6.73
C TYR A 313 -12.06 -10.71 -7.71
N SER A 314 -12.77 -9.84 -8.40
CA SER A 314 -12.14 -8.75 -9.14
C SER A 314 -11.44 -7.78 -8.19
N TRP A 315 -10.29 -7.25 -8.61
CA TRP A 315 -9.63 -6.19 -7.85
C TRP A 315 -10.48 -4.91 -7.84
N GLU A 316 -11.15 -4.59 -8.94
CA GLU A 316 -11.94 -3.38 -9.06
C GLU A 316 -13.12 -3.40 -8.10
N ASP A 317 -13.89 -4.48 -8.05
CA ASP A 317 -15.05 -4.62 -7.15
C ASP A 317 -14.64 -4.53 -5.66
N VAL A 318 -13.56 -5.22 -5.29
CA VAL A 318 -13.03 -5.17 -3.91
C VAL A 318 -12.52 -3.77 -3.59
N ALA A 319 -11.80 -3.14 -4.53
CA ALA A 319 -11.24 -1.83 -4.33
C ALA A 319 -12.31 -0.75 -4.27
N SER A 320 -13.35 -0.78 -5.12
CA SER A 320 -14.45 0.20 -5.18
C SER A 320 -15.47 0.03 -4.06
N GLY A 321 -15.55 -1.17 -3.48
CA GLY A 321 -16.55 -1.50 -2.48
C GLY A 321 -17.90 -1.86 -3.08
N ASP A 322 -17.97 -2.02 -4.41
CA ASP A 322 -19.15 -2.48 -5.15
C ASP A 322 -19.30 -4.00 -4.99
N ARG A 323 -19.48 -4.46 -3.76
CA ARG A 323 -20.07 -5.78 -3.55
C ARG A 323 -21.57 -5.69 -3.75
N TYR A 324 -22.00 -5.92 -4.98
CA TYR A 324 -23.36 -6.33 -5.31
C TYR A 324 -23.38 -7.84 -5.64
N GLN A 325 -24.22 -8.57 -4.91
CA GLN A 325 -24.72 -9.94 -5.08
C GLN A 325 -24.21 -10.76 -6.30
N GLY A 326 -23.50 -11.85 -6.03
CA GLY A 326 -23.16 -12.82 -7.07
C GLY A 326 -22.20 -13.89 -6.55
N ILE A 327 -22.71 -14.79 -5.71
CA ILE A 327 -22.05 -16.07 -5.48
C ILE A 327 -22.14 -16.82 -6.82
N ASN A 328 -21.14 -16.71 -7.68
CA ASN A 328 -20.95 -17.70 -8.74
C ASN A 328 -20.43 -18.96 -8.07
N LEU A 329 -21.38 -19.75 -7.54
CA LEU A 329 -21.19 -21.18 -7.46
C LEU A 329 -20.90 -21.63 -8.89
N CYS A 330 -19.76 -22.29 -9.06
CA CYS A 330 -19.46 -23.08 -10.22
C CYS A 330 -20.69 -23.93 -10.61
N ASP A 331 -21.27 -23.64 -11.78
CA ASP A 331 -22.19 -24.56 -12.42
C ASP A 331 -21.41 -25.84 -12.75
N GLU A 332 -21.73 -26.89 -11.99
CA GLU A 332 -21.35 -28.27 -12.31
C GLU A 332 -22.07 -28.71 -13.58
N ASP A 333 -21.32 -29.48 -14.38
CA ASP A 333 -21.75 -30.21 -15.55
C ASP A 333 -23.18 -30.76 -15.45
N THR A 334 -24.02 -30.40 -16.43
CA THR A 334 -24.96 -31.36 -17.03
C THR A 334 -24.80 -31.27 -18.53
N GLY A 335 -23.91 -32.12 -19.05
CA GLY A 335 -24.06 -32.60 -20.42
C GLY A 335 -25.29 -33.47 -20.48
N ASP A 336 -26.23 -33.09 -21.34
CA ASP A 336 -27.15 -34.03 -21.98
C ASP A 336 -27.30 -33.59 -23.43
N ASP A 337 -26.74 -34.42 -24.30
CA ASP A 337 -26.90 -34.38 -25.75
C ASP A 337 -28.36 -34.64 -26.10
N ILE A 338 -29.03 -33.69 -26.76
CA ILE A 338 -30.19 -33.98 -27.60
C ILE A 338 -30.00 -33.26 -28.93
N GLU A 339 -29.49 -34.01 -29.90
CA GLU A 339 -29.70 -33.75 -31.32
C GLU A 339 -31.20 -33.69 -31.60
N ASN A 340 -31.67 -32.64 -32.26
CA ASN A 340 -32.76 -32.73 -33.25
C ASN A 340 -32.61 -31.58 -34.25
N GLU A 341 -32.60 -31.99 -35.52
CA GLU A 341 -32.63 -31.18 -36.73
C GLU A 341 -34.01 -30.53 -36.96
N ASP A 342 -34.07 -29.75 -38.05
CA ASP A 342 -35.22 -29.03 -38.66
C ASP A 342 -35.41 -27.61 -38.09
N GLY A 343 -35.26 -26.51 -38.84
CA GLY A 343 -35.45 -26.26 -40.26
C GLY A 343 -36.29 -24.98 -40.39
N ASP A 344 -35.95 -24.12 -41.36
CA ASP A 344 -36.71 -22.96 -41.86
C ASP A 344 -36.39 -21.54 -41.33
N ASP A 345 -35.39 -20.93 -42.00
CA ASP A 345 -35.50 -19.79 -42.92
C ASP A 345 -36.07 -18.40 -42.54
N ILE A 346 -35.36 -17.39 -43.10
CA ILE A 346 -35.74 -16.01 -43.48
C ILE A 346 -35.29 -14.83 -42.59
N SER A 347 -34.14 -14.30 -43.01
CA SER A 347 -33.74 -12.89 -43.27
C SER A 347 -34.34 -11.73 -42.47
N ASP A 348 -33.46 -10.88 -41.92
CA ASP A 348 -33.23 -9.56 -42.53
C ASP A 348 -31.89 -8.94 -42.07
N TYR A 349 -31.15 -8.46 -43.06
CA TYR A 349 -30.03 -7.53 -42.91
C TYR A 349 -30.61 -6.12 -42.80
N ASP A 350 -30.18 -5.35 -41.80
CA ASP A 350 -29.68 -3.99 -42.04
C ASP A 350 -28.89 -3.44 -40.83
N ASN A 351 -27.69 -2.98 -41.18
CA ASN A 351 -26.76 -2.12 -40.45
C ASN A 351 -27.48 -0.77 -40.12
N VAL A 352 -27.17 0.06 -39.11
CA VAL A 352 -25.93 0.81 -38.90
C VAL A 352 -26.01 1.55 -37.54
N ASP A 353 -24.90 1.52 -36.80
CA ASP A 353 -24.18 2.63 -36.15
C ASP A 353 -24.85 3.82 -35.40
N GLU A 354 -24.17 4.11 -34.28
CA GLU A 354 -23.81 5.44 -33.74
C GLU A 354 -24.69 6.18 -32.68
N CYS A 355 -24.11 6.20 -31.47
CA CYS A 355 -23.64 7.39 -30.74
C CYS A 355 -24.56 8.23 -29.84
N TYR A 356 -24.15 8.28 -28.56
CA TYR A 356 -24.04 9.46 -27.68
C TYR A 356 -25.20 10.47 -27.65
N ALA A 357 -26.03 10.38 -26.60
CA ALA A 357 -26.43 11.53 -25.78
C ALA A 357 -27.25 11.03 -24.59
N ASN A 358 -26.85 11.38 -23.35
CA ASN A 358 -27.75 11.88 -22.29
C ASN A 358 -27.05 11.93 -20.93
N LEU A 359 -26.34 13.04 -20.67
CA LEU A 359 -26.12 13.54 -19.31
C LEU A 359 -26.76 14.92 -19.23
N ARG A 360 -28.03 14.94 -18.80
CA ARG A 360 -28.75 16.18 -18.51
C ARG A 360 -28.94 16.32 -17.00
N TRP A 361 -28.36 17.40 -16.49
CA TRP A 361 -28.54 17.97 -15.16
C TRP A 361 -30.01 18.21 -14.83
N VAL A 362 -30.42 17.87 -13.60
CA VAL A 362 -31.62 18.44 -12.97
C VAL A 362 -31.19 19.12 -11.67
N VAL A 363 -31.22 20.45 -11.72
CA VAL A 363 -31.32 21.35 -10.57
C VAL A 363 -32.79 21.74 -10.46
N SER A 364 -33.38 21.62 -9.27
CA SER A 364 -34.61 22.29 -8.78
C SER A 364 -34.81 21.82 -7.32
N SER A 365 -35.14 22.63 -6.33
CA SER A 365 -35.41 24.07 -6.17
C SER A 365 -35.27 24.39 -4.68
#